data_AF-A0A1Q8AQL9-F1
#
_entry.id   AF-A0A1Q8AQL9-F1
#
_cell.length_a   1.000
_cell.length_b   1.000
_cell.length_c   1.000
_cell.angle_alpha   90.00
_cell.angle_beta   90.00
_cell.angle_gamma   90.00
#
_symmetry.space_group_name_H-M   'P 1'
#
loop_
_entity.id
_entity.type
_entity.pdbx_description
1 polymer ?
#
loop_
_entity_poly.entity_id
_entity_poly.type
_entity_poly.pdbx_seq_one_letter_code
_entity_poly.pdbx_strand_id
1 'polypeptide(L)' 'MAQHTDTDRRRPADTTQPGIAPSADDVARRAYELYEARGGEPGADLDDWLKAESELRTLRKANAVKSA' A
#
# COMPACT_ATOMS: atom_id res chain seq x y z
N MET A 1 33.83 -22.79 -12.11
CA MET A 1 32.42 -22.94 -11.70
C MET A 1 32.20 -22.09 -10.46
N ALA A 2 31.78 -20.84 -10.64
CA ALA A 2 31.30 -19.96 -9.57
C ALA A 2 30.62 -18.78 -10.27
N GLN A 3 29.29 -18.78 -10.34
CA GLN A 3 28.53 -17.58 -10.67
C GLN A 3 27.46 -17.42 -9.60
N HIS A 4 27.45 -16.22 -9.03
CA HIS A 4 26.79 -15.80 -7.81
C HIS A 4 25.28 -16.01 -7.84
N THR A 5 24.73 -16.34 -6.67
CA THR A 5 23.33 -16.09 -6.32
C THR A 5 23.12 -14.58 -6.28
N ASP A 6 22.68 -14.00 -7.41
CA ASP A 6 22.17 -12.64 -7.42
C ASP A 6 20.77 -12.67 -6.79
N THR A 7 20.77 -12.50 -5.48
CA THR A 7 19.60 -12.00 -4.75
C THR A 7 19.32 -10.61 -5.33
N ASP A 8 18.59 -10.53 -6.44
CA ASP A 8 18.00 -9.28 -6.93
C ASP A 8 16.91 -8.89 -5.93
N ARG A 9 17.39 -8.31 -4.83
CA ARG A 9 16.67 -7.63 -3.78
C ARG A 9 16.14 -6.31 -4.35
N ARG A 10 15.51 -6.33 -5.53
CA ARG A 10 14.77 -5.18 -6.05
C ARG A 10 13.53 -5.01 -5.20
N ARG A 11 13.72 -4.25 -4.13
CA ARG A 11 12.66 -3.47 -3.55
C ARG A 11 12.72 -2.09 -4.21
N PRO A 12 11.96 -1.82 -5.30
CA PRO A 12 11.70 -0.45 -5.69
C PRO A 12 10.63 0.09 -4.76
N ALA A 13 10.98 0.30 -3.48
CA ALA A 13 10.23 1.19 -2.59
C ALA A 13 10.63 2.62 -2.95
N ASP A 14 10.42 3.02 -4.21
CA ASP A 14 10.55 4.41 -4.64
C ASP A 14 9.98 4.57 -6.05
N THR A 15 8.66 4.69 -6.13
CA THR A 15 8.03 5.52 -7.16
C THR A 15 6.94 6.31 -6.48
N THR A 16 7.38 7.17 -5.57
CA THR A 16 6.63 8.36 -5.18
C THR A 16 6.57 9.26 -6.40
N GLN A 17 5.41 9.31 -7.07
CA GLN A 17 5.13 10.38 -8.04
C GLN A 17 3.79 11.04 -7.71
N PRO A 18 3.73 12.39 -7.74
CA PRO A 18 2.71 13.13 -7.02
C PRO A 18 1.48 13.37 -7.88
N GLY A 19 0.31 12.94 -7.37
CA GLY A 19 -0.99 13.30 -7.93
C GLY A 19 -2.07 12.30 -7.58
N ILE A 20 -2.72 12.51 -6.43
CA ILE A 20 -4.00 11.89 -6.01
C ILE A 20 -3.98 10.39 -5.63
N ALA A 21 -3.27 9.51 -6.33
CA ALA A 21 -3.36 8.05 -6.10
C ALA A 21 -2.39 7.55 -4.98
N PRO A 22 -2.82 6.68 -4.05
CA PRO A 22 -1.96 6.08 -3.02
C PRO A 22 -0.89 5.16 -3.61
N SER A 23 0.28 5.11 -2.98
CA SER A 23 1.33 4.15 -3.37
C SER A 23 0.92 2.74 -2.95
N ALA A 24 1.40 1.73 -3.66
CA ALA A 24 1.13 0.33 -3.31
C ALA A 24 1.59 -0.01 -1.88
N ASP A 25 2.72 0.53 -1.43
CA ASP A 25 3.21 0.36 -0.06
C ASP A 25 2.25 0.96 0.99
N ASP A 26 1.66 2.12 0.72
CA ASP A 26 0.69 2.73 1.63
C ASP A 26 -0.58 1.87 1.73
N VAL A 27 -1.06 1.38 0.58
CA VAL A 27 -2.23 0.49 0.52
C VAL A 27 -1.95 -0.81 1.26
N ALA A 28 -0.77 -1.41 1.07
CA ALA A 28 -0.38 -2.64 1.75
C ALA A 28 -0.33 -2.48 3.27
N ARG A 29 0.26 -1.38 3.77
CA ARG A 29 0.27 -1.09 5.22
C ARG A 29 -1.15 -0.94 5.77
N ARG A 30 -1.99 -0.17 5.07
CA ARG A 30 -3.37 0.05 5.52
C ARG A 30 -4.23 -1.21 5.43
N ALA A 31 -4.03 -2.05 4.43
CA ALA A 31 -4.70 -3.35 4.31
C ALA A 31 -4.29 -4.31 5.44
N TYR A 32 -3.02 -4.29 5.84
CA TYR A 32 -2.54 -5.06 6.98
C TYR A 32 -3.17 -4.60 8.31
N GLU A 33 -3.33 -3.29 8.51
CA GLU A 33 -4.06 -2.77 9.69
C GLU A 33 -5.52 -3.25 9.72
N LEU A 34 -6.18 -3.32 8.56
CA LEU A 34 -7.55 -3.85 8.44
C LEU A 34 -7.58 -5.36 8.73
N TYR A 35 -6.58 -6.11 8.28
CA TYR A 35 -6.39 -7.53 8.58
C TYR A 35 -6.24 -7.78 10.09
N GLU A 36 -5.44 -6.97 10.77
CA GLU A 36 -5.29 -7.08 12.22
C GLU A 36 -6.60 -6.69 12.95
N ALA A 37 -7.29 -5.65 12.47
CA ALA A 37 -8.56 -5.21 13.04
C ALA A 37 -9.69 -6.25 12.89
N ARG A 38 -9.68 -7.07 11.83
CA ARG A 38 -10.63 -8.21 11.66
C ARG A 38 -10.25 -9.45 12.47
N GLY A 39 -9.16 -9.41 13.24
CA GLY A 39 -8.69 -10.53 14.05
C GLY A 39 -7.73 -11.49 13.33
N GLY A 40 -7.21 -11.10 12.17
CA GLY A 40 -6.21 -11.91 11.46
C GLY A 40 -6.78 -13.09 10.67
N GLU A 41 -8.09 -13.10 10.39
CA GLU A 41 -8.71 -14.19 9.63
C GLU A 41 -8.35 -14.12 8.14
N PRO A 42 -7.84 -15.19 7.50
CA PRO A 42 -7.50 -15.18 6.08
C PRO A 42 -8.75 -15.10 5.17
N GLY A 43 -8.57 -14.65 3.92
CA GLY A 43 -9.63 -14.72 2.90
C GLY A 43 -10.36 -13.41 2.62
N ALA A 44 -10.05 -12.33 3.34
CA ALA A 44 -10.53 -10.97 3.05
C ALA A 44 -9.40 -10.04 2.58
N ASP A 45 -8.29 -10.60 2.10
CA ASP A 45 -7.08 -9.84 1.75
C ASP A 45 -7.31 -8.88 0.59
N LEU A 46 -8.10 -9.30 -0.41
CA LEU A 46 -8.49 -8.45 -1.54
C LEU A 46 -9.43 -7.33 -1.10
N ASP A 47 -10.40 -7.63 -0.23
CA ASP A 47 -11.36 -6.65 0.27
C ASP A 47 -10.66 -5.58 1.12
N ASP A 48 -9.74 -6.00 1.99
CA ASP A 48 -8.95 -5.08 2.81
C ASP A 48 -7.99 -4.25 1.96
N TRP A 49 -7.44 -4.81 0.89
CA TRP A 49 -6.66 -4.06 -0.09
C TRP A 49 -7.49 -2.99 -0.79
N LEU A 50 -8.67 -3.33 -1.31
CA LEU A 50 -9.56 -2.38 -2.00
C LEU A 50 -10.07 -1.29 -1.04
N LYS A 51 -10.40 -1.67 0.19
CA LYS A 51 -10.82 -0.74 1.24
C LYS A 51 -9.69 0.22 1.61
N ALA A 52 -8.49 -0.28 1.85
CA ALA A 52 -7.30 0.53 2.10
C ALA A 52 -7.05 1.53 0.97
N GLU A 53 -7.13 1.08 -0.28
CA GLU A 53 -6.92 1.91 -1.46
C GLU A 53 -7.97 3.06 -1.54
N SER A 54 -9.23 2.76 -1.25
CA SER A 54 -10.32 3.73 -1.20
C SER A 54 -10.15 4.75 -0.07
N GLU A 55 -9.82 4.29 1.14
CA GLU A 55 -9.59 5.14 2.31
C GLU A 55 -8.43 6.12 2.04
N LEU A 56 -7.31 5.64 1.51
CA LEU A 56 -6.15 6.47 1.23
C LEU A 56 -6.41 7.47 0.10
N ARG A 57 -7.15 7.10 -0.95
CA ARG A 57 -7.59 8.06 -1.98
C ARG A 57 -8.45 9.16 -1.38
N THR A 58 -9.36 8.81 -0.48
CA THR A 58 -10.26 9.79 0.17
C THR A 58 -9.48 10.73 1.07
N LEU A 59 -8.56 10.20 1.89
CA LEU A 59 -7.70 10.99 2.77
C LEU A 59 -6.80 11.95 2.00
N ARG A 60 -6.20 11.49 0.89
CA ARG A 60 -5.37 12.34 0.02
C ARG A 60 -6.18 13.44 -0.66
N LYS A 61 -7.39 13.13 -1.15
CA LYS A 61 -8.32 14.15 -1.68
C LYS A 61 -8.71 15.18 -0.61
N ALA A 62 -9.05 14.73 0.59
CA ALA A 62 -9.41 15.62 1.70
C ALA A 62 -8.25 16.53 2.12
N ASN A 63 -7.02 16.01 2.16
CA ASN A 63 -5.82 16.81 2.44
C ASN A 63 -5.55 17.84 1.35
N ALA A 64 -5.81 17.51 0.09
CA ALA A 64 -5.65 18.48 -1.01
C ALA A 64 -6.66 19.64 -0.91
N VAL A 65 -7.90 19.39 -0.47
CA VAL A 65 -8.92 20.44 -0.28
C VAL A 65 -8.64 21.32 0.94
N LYS A 66 -8.11 20.76 2.04
CA LYS A 66 -7.75 21.54 3.24
C LYS A 66 -6.49 22.40 3.07
N SER A 67 -5.68 22.13 2.05
CA SER A 67 -4.42 22.85 1.80
C SER A 67 -4.57 23.96 0.76
N ALA A 68 -5.80 24.24 0.30
CA ALA A 68 -6.16 25.27 -0.68
C ALA A 68 -6.92 26.42 -0.01
#